data_AF-A0A5C7HVL0-F1
#
_entry.id   AF-A0A5C7HVL0-F1
#
_cell.length_a   1.000
_cell.length_b   1.000
_cell.length_c   1.000
_cell.angle_alpha   90.00
_cell.angle_beta   90.00
_cell.angle_gamma   90.00
#
_symmetry.space_group_name_H-M   'P 1'
#
loop_
_entity.id
_entity.type
_entity.pdbx_description
1 polymer ?
#
loop_
_entity_poly.entity_id
_entity_poly.type
_entity_poly.pdbx_seq_one_letter_code
_entity_poly.pdbx_strand_id
1 'polypeptide(L)'
;MGDKVSLILGEDGNLYLVNATGFNVRNITGQVYATRGSIYLLRIDWDGLFRLYSHNLSPSSRWSVLWNSTSDRCDPKGLCGLNSFCVSNDLEPGCNCLPGFAPVIQGNWTSGCERDFTSESCKKKGKKYSIRAEDNTIWVSSFNFITAACDYAKGRWVVNNRKSFYSPFRCEHLSKMWACKRTHRTDFSYENYMWLPMNCEMPQFDHLVFLRRMQDKTIAFIGDSLGRQQFQSLMCMLTGRKNSPEVEDVGNKYGISKPYGAVHGAVKGAGWAYRFLNTNTTILMYWSVSLCELEPLNITGPTSPVAIHLDRPAPFLRQYLNQFDILVLNTGHHWNKDKFKANRWVMYVNGKPNKNKKLSEFWTARNFTVHNIVKWLDSQLPLHPHIKAFFRTISPKHFHNGDWNTGGSCDNTVPLTGGSEVLQDGSMDDTVEGAVKGTGVKILDITALSDLRDEAHISHYRRNQGGKKINDCLHWCLPGIPDTWNEVLCAQI
;
A
#
# COMPACT_ATOMS: atom_id res chain seq x y z
N MET A 1 -23.53 1.04 -1.44
CA MET A 1 -24.43 1.65 -2.43
C MET A 1 -23.63 1.85 -3.70
N GLY A 2 -24.11 1.31 -4.82
CA GLY A 2 -23.35 1.17 -6.07
C GLY A 2 -23.18 2.47 -6.87
N ASP A 3 -22.14 2.43 -7.72
CA ASP A 3 -21.83 3.18 -8.94
C ASP A 3 -22.59 4.48 -9.26
N LYS A 4 -21.85 5.60 -9.16
CA LYS A 4 -22.02 6.90 -9.84
C LYS A 4 -23.45 7.47 -9.87
N VAL A 5 -23.90 7.98 -8.73
CA VAL A 5 -25.08 8.84 -8.62
C VAL A 5 -24.63 10.26 -8.26
N SER A 6 -25.12 11.25 -8.99
CA SER A 6 -24.87 12.68 -8.76
C SER A 6 -26.08 13.33 -8.09
N LEU A 7 -25.81 14.27 -7.19
CA LEU A 7 -26.83 15.09 -6.55
C LEU A 7 -26.99 16.39 -7.33
N ILE A 8 -28.21 16.71 -7.79
CA ILE A 8 -28.49 17.88 -8.63
C ILE A 8 -29.63 18.70 -8.03
N LEU A 9 -29.43 20.00 -7.86
CA LEU A 9 -30.50 20.96 -7.57
C LEU A 9 -31.13 21.40 -8.90
N GLY A 10 -32.41 21.07 -9.10
CA GLY A 10 -33.17 21.44 -10.29
C GLY A 10 -33.60 22.91 -10.28
N GLU A 11 -33.91 23.43 -11.48
CA GLU A 11 -34.46 24.78 -11.64
C GLU A 11 -35.84 24.97 -10.99
N ASP A 12 -36.55 23.86 -10.75
CA ASP A 12 -37.81 23.80 -10.02
C ASP A 12 -37.63 23.85 -8.48
N GLY A 13 -36.39 23.99 -8.01
CA GLY A 13 -36.07 24.04 -6.58
C GLY A 13 -36.08 22.68 -5.89
N ASN A 14 -36.23 21.58 -6.63
CA ASN A 14 -36.18 20.23 -6.06
C ASN A 14 -34.77 19.62 -6.15
N LEU A 15 -34.47 18.72 -5.23
CA LEU A 15 -33.19 18.04 -5.15
C LEU A 15 -33.30 16.60 -5.65
N TYR A 16 -32.48 16.24 -6.64
CA TYR A 16 -32.54 14.97 -7.34
C TYR A 16 -31.25 14.15 -7.17
N LEU A 17 -31.41 12.83 -7.00
CA LEU A 17 -30.37 11.86 -7.24
C LEU A 17 -30.49 11.36 -8.68
N VAL A 18 -29.44 11.56 -9.46
CA VAL A 18 -29.40 11.28 -10.88
C VAL A 18 -28.30 10.27 -11.16
N ASN A 19 -28.59 9.20 -11.89
CA ASN A 19 -27.57 8.21 -12.25
C ASN A 19 -26.65 8.72 -13.37
N ALA A 20 -25.65 7.91 -13.73
CA ALA A 20 -24.70 8.24 -14.79
C ALA A 20 -25.32 8.47 -16.19
N THR A 21 -26.57 8.03 -16.44
CA THR A 21 -27.27 8.26 -17.72
C THR A 21 -28.14 9.52 -17.71
N GLY A 22 -28.15 10.29 -16.61
CA GLY A 22 -28.99 11.47 -16.47
C GLY A 22 -30.43 11.18 -16.03
N PHE A 23 -30.74 9.94 -15.64
CA PHE A 23 -32.09 9.56 -15.19
C PHE A 23 -32.27 9.82 -13.70
N ASN A 24 -33.40 10.43 -13.33
CA ASN A 24 -33.77 10.70 -11.93
C ASN A 24 -34.07 9.38 -11.21
N VAL A 25 -33.18 8.99 -10.30
CA VAL A 25 -33.32 7.81 -9.44
C VAL A 25 -34.23 8.11 -8.26
N ARG A 26 -34.14 9.32 -7.70
CA ARG A 26 -34.94 9.74 -6.54
C ARG A 26 -35.06 11.25 -6.45
N ASN A 27 -36.25 11.75 -6.12
CA ASN A 27 -36.44 13.12 -5.65
C ASN A 27 -36.34 13.13 -4.11
N ILE A 28 -35.41 13.91 -3.56
CA ILE A 28 -35.10 13.97 -2.13
C ILE A 28 -36.05 14.90 -1.39
N THR A 29 -36.35 16.06 -1.98
CA THR A 29 -37.17 17.11 -1.35
C THR A 29 -38.67 16.84 -1.48
N GLY A 30 -39.07 15.89 -2.32
CA GLY A 30 -40.47 15.63 -2.62
C GLY A 30 -41.03 16.70 -3.55
N GLN A 31 -42.14 17.33 -3.19
CA GLN A 31 -42.79 18.33 -4.05
C GLN A 31 -42.62 19.73 -3.47
N VAL A 32 -41.54 20.41 -3.85
CA VAL A 32 -41.39 21.86 -3.61
C VAL A 32 -42.12 22.60 -4.73
N TYR A 33 -43.04 23.49 -4.36
CA TYR A 33 -43.77 24.32 -5.33
C TYR A 33 -42.90 25.51 -5.72
N ALA A 34 -42.38 25.47 -6.95
CA ALA A 34 -41.57 26.56 -7.48
C ALA A 34 -42.38 27.86 -7.57
N THR A 35 -42.01 28.87 -6.79
CA THR A 35 -42.61 30.21 -6.88
C THR A 35 -41.83 31.08 -7.87
N ARG A 36 -42.54 31.67 -8.85
CA ARG A 36 -41.95 32.61 -9.82
C ARG A 36 -41.18 33.72 -9.08
N GLY A 37 -39.95 33.98 -9.51
CA GLY A 37 -39.09 34.99 -8.89
C GLY A 37 -38.42 34.56 -7.59
N SER A 38 -38.18 33.26 -7.39
CA SER A 38 -37.45 32.72 -6.23
C SER A 38 -36.09 32.14 -6.62
N ILE A 39 -35.07 32.37 -5.78
CA ILE A 39 -33.75 31.76 -5.89
C ILE A 39 -33.66 30.63 -4.86
N TYR A 40 -33.08 29.50 -5.27
CA TYR A 40 -32.81 28.36 -4.39
C TYR A 40 -31.31 28.24 -4.12
N LEU A 41 -30.96 27.99 -2.86
CA LEU A 41 -29.57 27.80 -2.44
C LEU A 41 -29.47 26.53 -1.61
N LEU A 42 -28.58 25.64 -2.02
CA LEU A 42 -28.26 24.42 -1.29
C LEU A 42 -26.87 24.56 -0.68
N ARG A 43 -26.75 24.39 0.64
CA ARG A 43 -25.46 24.50 1.34
C ARG A 43 -25.41 23.63 2.60
N ILE A 44 -24.20 23.38 3.07
CA ILE A 44 -23.95 22.86 4.41
C ILE A 44 -23.74 24.06 5.33
N ASP A 45 -24.50 24.13 6.42
CA ASP A 45 -24.38 25.18 7.42
C ASP A 45 -23.27 24.88 8.44
N TRP A 46 -23.00 25.85 9.32
CA TRP A 46 -21.96 25.75 10.35
C TRP A 46 -22.19 24.62 11.36
N ASP A 47 -23.44 24.18 11.53
CA ASP A 47 -23.82 23.03 12.35
C ASP A 47 -23.70 21.69 11.61
N GLY A 48 -23.12 21.69 10.40
CA GLY A 48 -22.89 20.49 9.60
C GLY A 48 -24.14 19.94 8.92
N LEU A 49 -25.29 20.61 9.04
CA LEU A 49 -26.54 20.17 8.42
C LEU A 49 -26.66 20.69 6.99
N PHE A 50 -27.13 19.80 6.11
CA PHE A 50 -27.33 20.11 4.71
C PHE A 50 -28.74 20.65 4.49
N ARG A 51 -28.85 21.88 3.98
CA ARG A 51 -30.11 22.63 3.89
C ARG A 51 -30.34 23.22 2.50
N LEU A 52 -31.60 23.15 2.08
CA LEU A 52 -32.13 23.85 0.92
C LEU A 52 -32.88 25.09 1.39
N TYR A 53 -32.52 26.23 0.83
CA TYR A 53 -33.14 27.51 1.08
C TYR A 53 -33.87 28.04 -0.14
N SER A 54 -34.89 28.87 0.09
CA SER A 54 -35.49 29.73 -0.92
C SER A 54 -35.47 31.19 -0.51
N HIS A 55 -35.35 32.07 -1.50
CA HIS A 55 -35.48 33.51 -1.32
C HIS A 55 -36.28 34.11 -2.47
N ASN A 56 -37.36 34.81 -2.14
CA ASN A 56 -38.14 35.55 -3.12
C ASN A 56 -37.43 36.88 -3.44
N LEU A 57 -37.35 37.26 -4.71
CA LEU A 57 -36.70 38.50 -5.17
C LEU A 57 -37.45 39.79 -4.76
N SER A 58 -38.46 39.70 -3.89
CA SER A 58 -39.14 40.84 -3.31
C SER A 58 -38.25 41.57 -2.29
N PRO A 59 -38.24 42.92 -2.25
CA PRO A 59 -37.30 43.73 -1.45
C PRO A 59 -37.30 43.45 0.07
N SER A 60 -38.34 42.82 0.61
CA SER A 60 -38.52 42.50 2.03
C SER A 60 -38.41 41.01 2.36
N SER A 61 -38.08 40.15 1.39
CA SER A 61 -38.03 38.71 1.61
C SER A 61 -36.81 38.31 2.43
N ARG A 62 -36.99 37.38 3.37
CA ARG A 62 -35.89 36.68 4.05
C ARG A 62 -35.66 35.32 3.38
N TRP A 63 -34.50 34.73 3.62
CA TRP A 63 -34.26 33.33 3.26
C TRP A 63 -35.10 32.43 4.16
N SER A 64 -35.76 31.43 3.57
CA SER A 64 -36.52 30.40 4.29
C SER A 64 -35.90 29.03 4.01
N VAL A 65 -35.79 28.20 5.04
CA VAL A 65 -35.38 26.79 4.88
C VAL A 65 -36.56 26.01 4.34
N LEU A 66 -36.41 25.39 3.16
CA LEU A 66 -37.42 24.53 2.55
C LEU A 66 -37.24 23.06 2.94
N TRP A 67 -35.99 22.64 3.14
CA TRP A 67 -35.67 21.26 3.48
C TRP A 67 -34.33 21.18 4.20
N ASN A 68 -34.18 20.20 5.10
CA ASN A 68 -32.95 19.84 5.77
C ASN A 68 -32.75 18.32 5.76
N SER A 69 -31.50 17.87 5.76
CA SER A 69 -31.15 16.45 5.79
C SER A 69 -31.68 15.71 7.02
N THR A 70 -31.71 16.39 8.16
CA THR A 70 -32.28 15.92 9.41
C THR A 70 -32.59 17.11 10.32
N SER A 71 -33.48 16.92 11.28
CA SER A 71 -33.71 17.86 12.40
C SER A 71 -32.78 17.60 13.59
N ASP A 72 -32.12 16.44 13.62
CA ASP A 72 -31.19 16.07 14.69
C ASP A 72 -29.81 16.70 14.44
N ARG A 73 -29.39 17.61 15.33
CA ARG A 73 -28.09 18.29 15.25
C ARG A 73 -26.91 17.41 15.65
N CYS A 74 -27.16 16.22 16.19
CA CYS A 74 -26.13 15.22 16.51
C CYS A 74 -25.87 14.21 15.39
N ASP A 75 -26.69 14.19 14.34
CA ASP A 75 -26.52 13.32 13.17
C ASP A 75 -25.30 13.66 12.29
N PRO A 76 -24.85 14.93 12.15
CA PRO A 76 -23.63 15.26 11.42
C PRO A 76 -22.42 14.48 11.93
N LYS A 77 -21.80 13.72 11.02
CA LYS A 77 -20.64 12.89 11.34
C LYS A 77 -19.40 13.75 11.59
N GLY A 78 -18.67 13.43 12.66
CA GLY A 78 -17.42 14.10 13.01
C GLY A 78 -17.59 15.35 13.88
N LEU A 79 -18.80 15.63 14.36
CA LEU A 79 -19.07 16.73 15.29
C LEU A 79 -18.33 16.58 16.63
N CYS A 80 -18.28 15.34 17.14
CA CYS A 80 -17.56 14.97 18.35
C CYS A 80 -16.33 14.12 18.00
N GLY A 81 -15.21 14.39 18.65
CA GLY A 81 -13.96 13.66 18.44
C GLY A 81 -13.96 12.25 19.01
N LEU A 82 -12.84 11.55 18.87
CA LEU A 82 -12.71 10.15 19.29
C LEU A 82 -13.06 9.94 20.78
N ASN A 83 -13.73 8.84 21.12
CA ASN A 83 -14.18 8.48 22.49
C ASN A 83 -15.12 9.50 23.16
N SER A 84 -15.81 10.33 22.36
CA SER A 84 -16.87 11.21 22.81
C SER A 84 -18.16 10.95 22.03
N PHE A 85 -19.28 11.38 22.59
CA PHE A 85 -20.60 11.25 21.97
C PHE A 85 -21.33 12.58 21.99
N CYS A 86 -22.20 12.79 21.00
CA CYS A 86 -22.98 14.01 20.90
C CYS A 86 -24.18 13.97 21.86
N VAL A 87 -24.43 15.10 22.50
CA VAL A 87 -25.62 15.35 23.32
C VAL A 87 -26.29 16.63 22.83
N SER A 88 -27.62 16.67 22.88
CA SER A 88 -28.35 17.92 22.63
C SER A 88 -28.53 18.67 23.95
N ASN A 89 -27.87 19.83 24.08
CA ASN A 89 -28.02 20.74 25.21
C ASN A 89 -28.77 21.98 24.73
N ASP A 90 -30.00 22.19 25.18
CA ASP A 90 -30.82 23.36 24.83
C ASP A 90 -30.92 23.62 23.31
N LEU A 91 -31.11 22.55 22.51
CA LEU A 91 -31.18 22.57 21.04
C LEU A 91 -29.84 22.86 20.33
N GLU A 92 -28.73 22.99 21.05
CA GLU A 92 -27.38 23.08 20.51
C GLU A 92 -26.64 21.74 20.70
N PRO A 93 -25.81 21.32 19.73
CA PRO A 93 -25.01 20.12 19.88
C PRO A 93 -23.83 20.36 20.83
N GLY A 94 -23.71 19.51 21.84
CA GLY A 94 -22.54 19.39 22.72
C GLY A 94 -21.90 18.01 22.59
N CYS A 95 -20.69 17.85 23.13
CA CYS A 95 -19.99 16.57 23.14
C CYS A 95 -19.59 16.20 24.57
N ASN A 96 -19.88 14.98 24.98
CA ASN A 96 -19.50 14.43 26.27
C ASN A 96 -18.51 13.28 26.08
N CYS A 97 -17.54 13.16 27.00
CA CYS A 97 -16.65 12.01 27.05
C CYS A 97 -17.37 10.79 27.62
N LEU A 98 -17.00 9.60 27.15
CA LEU A 98 -17.42 8.36 27.78
C LEU A 98 -16.89 8.28 29.22
N PRO A 99 -17.56 7.53 30.13
CA PRO A 99 -17.05 7.34 31.49
C PRO A 99 -15.61 6.80 31.53
N GLY A 100 -14.76 7.41 32.35
CA GLY A 100 -13.32 7.09 32.43
C GLY A 100 -12.47 7.73 31.33
N PHE A 101 -13.02 8.74 30.65
CA PHE A 101 -12.30 9.57 29.69
C PHE A 101 -12.47 11.05 30.02
N ALA A 102 -11.43 11.84 29.76
CA ALA A 102 -11.39 13.28 29.89
C ALA A 102 -11.09 13.94 28.53
N PRO A 103 -11.52 15.19 28.30
CA PRO A 103 -11.23 15.90 27.05
C PRO A 103 -9.72 16.03 26.84
N VAL A 104 -9.24 15.72 25.62
CA VAL A 104 -7.81 15.92 25.26
C VAL A 104 -7.45 17.40 25.29
N ILE A 105 -8.33 18.25 24.78
CA ILE A 105 -8.23 19.71 24.85
C ILE A 105 -9.57 20.26 25.31
N GLN A 106 -9.59 20.92 26.46
CA GLN A 106 -10.81 21.48 27.04
C GLN A 106 -11.42 22.54 26.12
N GLY A 107 -12.71 22.40 25.80
CA GLY A 107 -13.44 23.29 24.89
C GLY A 107 -13.24 23.01 23.40
N ASN A 108 -12.33 22.10 23.01
CA ASN A 108 -12.19 21.64 21.64
C ASN A 108 -12.68 20.20 21.47
N TRP A 109 -13.97 20.05 21.19
CA TRP A 109 -14.61 18.75 21.08
C TRP A 109 -14.10 17.87 19.94
N THR A 110 -13.53 18.48 18.89
CA THR A 110 -12.95 17.73 17.75
C THR A 110 -11.70 16.94 18.15
N SER A 111 -11.01 17.34 19.22
CA SER A 111 -9.85 16.61 19.76
C SER A 111 -10.24 15.31 20.46
N GLY A 112 -11.52 15.13 20.78
CA GLY A 112 -12.03 13.93 21.46
C GLY A 112 -11.57 13.83 22.91
N CYS A 113 -11.60 12.60 23.42
CA CYS A 113 -11.30 12.29 24.81
C CYS A 113 -10.23 11.20 24.93
N GLU A 114 -9.38 11.33 25.94
CA GLU A 114 -8.38 10.35 26.33
C GLU A 114 -8.74 9.72 27.67
N ARG A 115 -8.16 8.56 27.97
CA ARG A 115 -8.43 7.86 29.23
C ARG A 115 -7.89 8.67 30.40
N ASP A 116 -8.70 8.84 31.43
CA ASP A 116 -8.30 9.51 32.67
C ASP A 116 -7.63 8.57 33.69
N PHE A 117 -7.34 7.33 33.28
CA PHE A 117 -6.74 6.29 34.12
C PHE A 117 -5.58 5.57 33.42
N THR A 118 -4.61 5.10 34.20
CA THR A 118 -3.48 4.31 33.71
C THR A 118 -3.83 2.83 33.56
N SER A 119 -3.40 2.20 32.46
CA SER A 119 -3.70 0.81 32.10
C SER A 119 -2.99 -0.25 32.95
N GLU A 120 -2.13 0.16 33.89
CA GLU A 120 -1.35 -0.72 34.78
C GLU A 120 -2.22 -1.66 35.63
N SER A 121 -3.51 -1.36 35.75
CA SER A 121 -4.45 -2.14 36.55
C SER A 121 -5.02 -3.40 35.88
N CYS A 122 -4.71 -3.66 34.60
CA CYS A 122 -5.20 -4.86 33.89
C CYS A 122 -4.46 -6.16 34.28
N LYS A 123 -3.30 -6.06 34.95
CA LYS A 123 -2.49 -7.23 35.37
C LYS A 123 -2.80 -7.74 36.79
N LYS A 124 -3.66 -7.07 37.56
CA LYS A 124 -4.00 -7.47 38.93
C LYS A 124 -5.15 -8.48 38.93
N LYS A 125 -4.87 -9.74 39.25
CA LYS A 125 -5.89 -10.78 39.47
C LYS A 125 -6.88 -10.34 40.56
N GLY A 126 -8.19 -10.42 40.30
CA GLY A 126 -9.24 -10.20 41.30
C GLY A 126 -10.10 -8.93 41.16
N LYS A 127 -9.96 -8.14 40.08
CA LYS A 127 -10.90 -7.02 39.84
C LYS A 127 -12.24 -7.53 39.28
N LYS A 128 -13.34 -7.11 39.90
CA LYS A 128 -14.70 -7.28 39.36
C LYS A 128 -14.99 -6.09 38.44
N TYR A 129 -15.33 -6.38 37.19
CA TYR A 129 -15.77 -5.37 36.24
C TYR A 129 -17.30 -5.43 36.15
N SER A 130 -17.97 -4.27 36.09
CA SER A 130 -19.39 -4.18 35.75
C SER A 130 -19.51 -3.49 34.41
N ILE A 131 -20.05 -4.20 33.42
CA ILE A 131 -20.46 -3.57 32.16
C ILE A 131 -21.79 -2.87 32.44
N ARG A 132 -21.88 -1.58 32.10
CA ARG A 132 -23.12 -0.81 32.18
C ARG A 132 -23.43 -0.30 30.77
N ALA A 133 -24.70 -0.32 30.42
CA ALA A 133 -25.18 0.41 29.25
C ALA A 133 -25.13 1.91 29.60
N GLU A 134 -24.65 2.71 28.66
CA GLU A 134 -24.73 4.17 28.78
C GLU A 134 -26.11 4.61 28.27
N ASP A 135 -26.87 5.30 29.11
CA ASP A 135 -28.22 5.72 28.78
C ASP A 135 -28.21 6.65 27.57
N ASN A 136 -29.26 6.56 26.74
CA ASN A 136 -29.42 7.37 25.51
C ASN A 136 -28.32 7.19 24.45
N THR A 137 -27.51 6.12 24.55
CA THR A 137 -26.61 5.71 23.47
C THR A 137 -27.22 4.55 22.68
N ILE A 138 -27.28 4.69 21.36
CA ILE A 138 -27.69 3.61 20.46
C ILE A 138 -26.44 3.09 19.77
N TRP A 139 -26.06 1.86 20.07
CA TRP A 139 -25.09 1.14 19.27
C TRP A 139 -25.73 0.84 17.92
N VAL A 140 -25.30 1.54 16.87
CA VAL A 140 -25.78 1.28 15.52
C VAL A 140 -25.38 -0.16 15.15
N SER A 141 -26.36 -1.04 15.00
CA SER A 141 -26.19 -2.48 14.76
C SER A 141 -25.55 -2.82 13.40
N SER A 142 -25.37 -1.82 12.53
CA SER A 142 -24.49 -1.92 11.37
C SER A 142 -23.09 -1.49 11.77
N PHE A 143 -22.24 -2.47 12.08
CA PHE A 143 -20.80 -2.30 12.21
C PHE A 143 -20.19 -1.79 10.91
N ASN A 144 -20.28 -0.49 10.64
CA ASN A 144 -19.12 0.23 10.15
C ASN A 144 -18.36 0.61 11.41
N PHE A 145 -17.70 -0.37 12.03
CA PHE A 145 -16.50 0.00 12.75
C PHE A 145 -15.73 0.94 11.81
N ILE A 146 -15.17 2.02 12.33
CA ILE A 146 -13.78 2.25 11.95
C ILE A 146 -13.10 0.97 12.45
N THR A 147 -13.15 -0.11 11.66
CA THR A 147 -12.27 -1.24 11.88
C THR A 147 -10.94 -0.54 11.91
N ALA A 148 -10.20 -0.61 13.02
CA ALA A 148 -8.82 -0.18 13.04
C ALA A 148 -8.25 -0.64 11.69
N ALA A 149 -7.83 0.31 10.85
CA ALA A 149 -7.55 0.03 9.45
C ALA A 149 -6.67 -1.21 9.43
N CYS A 150 -7.12 -2.26 8.73
CA CYS A 150 -6.53 -3.58 8.88
C CYS A 150 -5.01 -3.48 8.66
N ASP A 151 -4.27 -3.73 9.73
CA ASP A 151 -2.82 -3.66 9.75
C ASP A 151 -2.27 -5.05 9.42
N TYR A 152 -2.11 -5.30 8.12
CA TYR A 152 -1.56 -6.56 7.62
C TYR A 152 -0.11 -6.81 8.05
N ALA A 153 0.58 -5.80 8.61
CA ALA A 153 1.96 -5.90 9.07
C ALA A 153 2.07 -6.49 10.49
N LYS A 154 1.02 -6.36 11.29
CA LYS A 154 0.91 -6.96 12.63
C LYS A 154 0.23 -8.31 12.57
N GLY A 155 0.77 -9.28 13.28
CA GLY A 155 0.33 -10.65 13.10
C GLY A 155 1.28 -11.65 13.70
N ARG A 156 1.10 -12.90 13.29
CA ARG A 156 1.98 -13.99 13.67
C ARG A 156 2.12 -15.03 12.59
N TRP A 157 3.28 -15.65 12.52
CA TRP A 157 3.52 -16.84 11.73
C TRP A 157 2.94 -18.06 12.42
N VAL A 158 2.10 -18.79 11.71
CA VAL A 158 1.50 -20.04 12.17
C VAL A 158 1.88 -21.19 11.26
N VAL A 159 2.01 -22.38 11.82
CA VAL A 159 2.24 -23.59 11.03
C VAL A 159 1.02 -23.82 10.13
N ASN A 160 1.30 -24.00 8.85
CA ASN A 160 0.32 -24.25 7.81
C ASN A 160 0.66 -25.56 7.10
N ASN A 161 -0.15 -26.58 7.34
CA ASN A 161 0.01 -27.90 6.71
C ASN A 161 -0.50 -27.93 5.24
N ARG A 162 -0.84 -26.78 4.66
CA ARG A 162 -1.27 -26.70 3.26
C ARG A 162 -0.08 -26.87 2.32
N LYS A 163 -0.33 -27.46 1.16
CA LYS A 163 0.67 -27.55 0.09
C LYS A 163 1.00 -26.16 -0.43
N SER A 164 2.27 -25.92 -0.71
CA SER A 164 2.76 -24.73 -1.41
C SER A 164 1.90 -24.43 -2.65
N PHE A 165 1.72 -23.14 -2.95
CA PHE A 165 0.87 -22.67 -4.05
C PHE A 165 1.24 -23.26 -5.41
N TYR A 166 2.53 -23.55 -5.61
CA TYR A 166 3.09 -24.04 -6.85
C TYR A 166 4.25 -25.01 -6.66
N SER A 167 4.56 -25.76 -7.72
CA SER A 167 5.81 -26.50 -7.80
C SER A 167 6.88 -25.64 -8.50
N PRO A 168 8.06 -25.42 -7.89
CA PRO A 168 9.16 -24.67 -8.54
C PRO A 168 9.73 -25.39 -9.78
N PHE A 169 9.37 -26.66 -9.99
CA PHE A 169 9.71 -27.41 -11.21
C PHE A 169 8.75 -27.15 -12.37
N ARG A 170 7.57 -26.55 -12.10
CA ARG A 170 6.52 -26.28 -13.09
C ARG A 170 6.35 -24.81 -13.44
N CYS A 171 6.94 -23.90 -12.66
CA CYS A 171 6.88 -22.47 -12.97
C CYS A 171 8.03 -22.07 -13.92
N GLU A 172 7.69 -21.77 -15.17
CA GLU A 172 8.68 -21.34 -16.19
C GLU A 172 9.22 -19.94 -15.96
N HIS A 173 8.46 -19.10 -15.24
CA HIS A 173 8.87 -17.73 -14.92
C HIS A 173 9.84 -17.65 -13.73
N LEU A 174 10.09 -18.77 -13.04
CA LEU A 174 10.98 -18.82 -11.89
C LEU A 174 12.45 -18.90 -12.31
N SER A 175 13.26 -17.94 -11.86
CA SER A 175 14.70 -17.99 -12.05
C SER A 175 15.32 -19.19 -11.31
N LYS A 176 16.20 -19.93 -12.00
CA LYS A 176 16.94 -21.06 -11.42
C LYS A 176 17.76 -20.69 -10.18
N MET A 177 18.16 -19.42 -10.03
CA MET A 177 18.94 -18.96 -8.89
C MET A 177 18.14 -18.85 -7.58
N TRP A 178 16.81 -18.79 -7.65
CA TRP A 178 15.92 -18.65 -6.48
C TRP A 178 15.09 -19.91 -6.20
N ALA A 179 15.08 -20.86 -7.14
CA ALA A 179 14.38 -22.13 -7.01
C ALA A 179 15.18 -23.12 -6.13
N CYS A 180 15.18 -22.94 -4.81
CA CYS A 180 16.02 -23.72 -3.90
C CYS A 180 15.76 -25.25 -3.96
N LYS A 181 14.53 -25.68 -4.26
CA LYS A 181 14.19 -27.09 -4.52
C LYS A 181 14.88 -27.69 -5.76
N ARG A 182 15.46 -26.86 -6.64
CA ARG A 182 16.26 -27.28 -7.79
C ARG A 182 17.76 -27.30 -7.51
N THR A 183 18.14 -27.07 -6.25
CA THR A 183 19.52 -27.12 -5.75
C THR A 183 19.72 -28.37 -4.89
N HIS A 184 20.83 -28.43 -4.16
CA HIS A 184 21.12 -29.49 -3.20
C HIS A 184 20.56 -29.21 -1.79
N ARG A 185 19.77 -28.13 -1.61
CA ARG A 185 19.06 -27.85 -0.36
C ARG A 185 18.09 -28.98 -0.02
N THR A 186 18.00 -29.34 1.26
CA THR A 186 17.16 -30.44 1.75
C THR A 186 16.17 -30.02 2.83
N ASP A 187 16.46 -28.93 3.54
CA ASP A 187 15.58 -28.31 4.52
C ASP A 187 14.55 -27.40 3.82
N PHE A 188 13.26 -27.74 3.93
CA PHE A 188 12.14 -26.99 3.33
C PHE A 188 11.01 -26.71 4.33
N SER A 189 11.27 -26.85 5.63
CA SER A 189 10.29 -26.63 6.70
C SER A 189 9.75 -25.19 6.73
N TYR A 190 10.55 -24.22 6.26
CA TYR A 190 10.17 -22.81 6.14
C TYR A 190 8.96 -22.57 5.22
N GLU A 191 8.68 -23.47 4.28
CA GLU A 191 7.52 -23.37 3.40
C GLU A 191 6.19 -23.68 4.11
N ASN A 192 6.24 -24.30 5.30
CA ASN A 192 5.05 -24.75 6.03
C ASN A 192 4.50 -23.69 6.99
N TYR A 193 4.71 -22.41 6.71
CA TYR A 193 4.26 -21.31 7.55
C TYR A 193 3.40 -20.32 6.76
N MET A 194 2.40 -19.76 7.43
CA MET A 194 1.52 -18.75 6.88
C MET A 194 1.45 -17.57 7.85
N TRP A 195 1.42 -16.37 7.30
CA TRP A 195 1.20 -15.17 8.09
C TRP A 195 -0.27 -15.03 8.46
N LEU A 196 -0.58 -14.75 9.72
CA LEU A 196 -1.93 -14.46 10.17
C LEU A 196 -1.95 -13.05 10.75
N PRO A 197 -2.51 -12.06 10.04
CA PRO A 197 -2.57 -10.69 10.54
C PRO A 197 -3.53 -10.58 11.73
N MET A 198 -3.23 -9.69 12.67
CA MET A 198 -4.08 -9.45 13.84
C MET A 198 -5.28 -8.58 13.44
N ASN A 199 -6.49 -8.97 13.87
CA ASN A 199 -7.73 -8.23 13.63
C ASN A 199 -8.08 -8.01 12.15
N CYS A 200 -7.53 -8.85 11.28
CA CYS A 200 -7.64 -8.77 9.84
C CYS A 200 -8.07 -10.12 9.26
N GLU A 201 -8.95 -10.09 8.27
CA GLU A 201 -9.19 -11.26 7.45
C GLU A 201 -8.11 -11.32 6.36
N MET A 202 -7.35 -12.41 6.32
CA MET A 202 -6.46 -12.69 5.19
C MET A 202 -7.16 -13.69 4.26
N PRO A 203 -7.74 -13.23 3.13
CA PRO A 203 -8.48 -14.11 2.24
C PRO A 203 -7.53 -15.17 1.67
N GLN A 204 -7.99 -16.42 1.67
CA GLN A 204 -7.23 -17.49 1.07
C GLN A 204 -6.96 -17.20 -0.40
N PHE A 205 -5.69 -17.24 -0.80
CA PHE A 205 -5.32 -17.02 -2.20
C PHE A 205 -5.84 -18.15 -3.09
N ASP A 206 -6.64 -17.76 -4.09
CA ASP A 206 -7.03 -18.61 -5.21
C ASP A 206 -6.69 -17.90 -6.52
N HIS A 207 -5.84 -18.53 -7.33
CA HIS A 207 -5.36 -18.01 -8.60
C HIS A 207 -6.47 -17.63 -9.60
N LEU A 208 -7.57 -18.38 -9.68
CA LEU A 208 -8.67 -18.10 -10.61
C LEU A 208 -9.55 -16.96 -10.09
N VAL A 209 -9.76 -16.89 -8.78
CA VAL A 209 -10.47 -15.76 -8.15
C VAL A 209 -9.64 -14.47 -8.33
N PHE A 210 -8.33 -14.54 -8.10
CA PHE A 210 -7.42 -13.42 -8.30
C PHE A 210 -7.44 -12.91 -9.74
N LEU A 211 -7.27 -13.79 -10.73
CA LEU A 211 -7.27 -13.42 -12.15
C LEU A 211 -8.61 -12.81 -12.59
N ARG A 212 -9.75 -13.34 -12.12
CA ARG A 212 -11.07 -12.74 -12.37
C ARG A 212 -11.19 -11.34 -11.77
N ARG A 213 -10.70 -11.12 -10.55
CA ARG A 213 -10.69 -9.79 -9.92
C ARG A 213 -9.76 -8.79 -10.65
N MET A 214 -8.73 -9.31 -11.31
CA MET A 214 -7.75 -8.56 -12.10
C MET A 214 -8.07 -8.53 -13.60
N GLN A 215 -9.28 -8.92 -13.98
CA GLN A 215 -9.70 -8.90 -15.37
C GLN A 215 -9.55 -7.49 -15.95
N ASP A 216 -8.92 -7.42 -17.13
CA ASP A 216 -8.61 -6.19 -17.88
C ASP A 216 -7.68 -5.20 -17.14
N LYS A 217 -6.98 -5.65 -16.09
CA LYS A 217 -6.08 -4.81 -15.29
C LYS A 217 -4.61 -5.09 -15.52
N THR A 218 -3.77 -4.07 -15.27
CA THR A 218 -2.32 -4.16 -15.29
C THR A 218 -1.72 -3.99 -13.90
N ILE A 219 -0.91 -4.97 -13.48
CA ILE A 219 -0.13 -4.96 -12.23
C ILE A 219 1.34 -4.71 -12.58
N ALA A 220 1.92 -3.64 -12.05
CA ALA A 220 3.30 -3.25 -12.31
C ALA A 220 4.16 -3.32 -11.05
N PHE A 221 5.19 -4.16 -11.07
CA PHE A 221 6.28 -4.16 -10.09
C PHE A 221 7.45 -3.34 -10.65
N ILE A 222 7.90 -2.32 -9.93
CA ILE A 222 8.97 -1.44 -10.38
C ILE A 222 9.98 -1.27 -9.26
N GLY A 223 11.20 -1.75 -9.48
CA GLY A 223 12.21 -1.74 -8.43
C GLY A 223 13.42 -2.63 -8.70
N ASP A 224 13.95 -3.21 -7.62
CA ASP A 224 15.19 -3.98 -7.59
C ASP A 224 14.97 -5.51 -7.71
N SER A 225 16.01 -6.29 -7.37
CA SER A 225 15.95 -7.75 -7.42
C SER A 225 14.90 -8.38 -6.50
N LEU A 226 14.56 -7.74 -5.38
CA LEU A 226 13.50 -8.22 -4.49
C LEU A 226 12.10 -7.86 -5.02
N GLY A 227 11.97 -6.75 -5.77
CA GLY A 227 10.77 -6.49 -6.58
C GLY A 227 10.56 -7.59 -7.63
N ARG A 228 11.65 -7.99 -8.29
CA ARG A 228 11.64 -9.11 -9.23
C ARG A 228 11.29 -10.44 -8.54
N GLN A 229 11.77 -10.71 -7.32
CA GLN A 229 11.38 -11.91 -6.58
C GLN A 229 9.88 -11.95 -6.31
N GLN A 230 9.30 -10.83 -5.87
CA GLN A 230 7.85 -10.73 -5.63
C GLN A 230 7.05 -10.94 -6.93
N PHE A 231 7.47 -10.33 -8.03
CA PHE A 231 6.88 -10.56 -9.35
C PHE A 231 6.94 -12.04 -9.77
N GLN A 232 8.12 -12.68 -9.66
CA GLN A 232 8.26 -14.09 -10.05
C GLN A 232 7.45 -15.02 -9.15
N SER A 233 7.39 -14.73 -7.85
CA SER A 233 6.51 -15.41 -6.90
C SER A 233 5.05 -15.32 -7.35
N LEU A 234 4.53 -14.13 -7.66
CA LEU A 234 3.15 -13.96 -8.10
C LEU A 234 2.88 -14.72 -9.40
N MET A 235 3.78 -14.61 -10.38
CA MET A 235 3.67 -15.37 -11.64
C MET A 235 3.60 -16.88 -11.36
N CYS A 236 4.41 -17.40 -10.45
CA CYS A 236 4.38 -18.81 -10.09
C CYS A 236 3.14 -19.22 -9.30
N MET A 237 2.63 -18.38 -8.40
CA MET A 237 1.36 -18.61 -7.71
C MET A 237 0.19 -18.74 -8.70
N LEU A 238 0.28 -18.08 -9.86
CA LEU A 238 -0.73 -18.11 -10.91
C LEU A 238 -0.51 -19.23 -11.94
N THR A 239 0.73 -19.58 -12.28
CA THR A 239 1.05 -20.50 -13.39
C THR A 239 1.72 -21.80 -12.98
N GLY A 240 2.18 -21.98 -11.74
CA GLY A 240 2.96 -23.15 -11.34
C GLY A 240 2.14 -24.39 -10.93
N ARG A 241 0.91 -24.53 -11.44
CA ARG A 241 -0.05 -25.62 -11.16
C ARG A 241 -0.23 -26.55 -12.37
N LYS A 242 -1.05 -27.61 -12.27
CA LYS A 242 -1.24 -28.61 -13.35
C LYS A 242 -2.05 -28.04 -14.55
N ASN A 243 -2.92 -27.07 -14.30
CA ASN A 243 -3.76 -26.40 -15.30
C ASN A 243 -3.39 -24.92 -15.34
N SER A 244 -2.22 -24.62 -15.88
CA SER A 244 -1.73 -23.25 -15.96
C SER A 244 -2.52 -22.45 -16.99
N PRO A 245 -2.91 -21.20 -16.70
CA PRO A 245 -3.51 -20.34 -17.71
C PRO A 245 -2.52 -20.06 -18.84
N GLU A 246 -3.03 -19.79 -20.03
CA GLU A 246 -2.21 -19.37 -21.16
C GLU A 246 -1.68 -17.95 -20.93
N VAL A 247 -0.38 -17.77 -21.19
CA VAL A 247 0.34 -16.53 -20.93
C VAL A 247 1.13 -16.12 -22.16
N GLU A 248 0.93 -14.88 -22.60
CA GLU A 248 1.65 -14.27 -23.71
C GLU A 248 2.69 -13.26 -23.18
N ASP A 249 3.86 -13.22 -23.81
CA ASP A 249 4.85 -12.16 -23.55
C ASP A 249 4.48 -10.89 -24.31
N VAL A 250 4.21 -9.82 -23.56
CA VAL A 250 3.83 -8.51 -24.10
C VAL A 250 4.87 -7.43 -23.79
N GLY A 251 6.11 -7.81 -23.46
CA GLY A 251 7.19 -6.87 -23.09
C GLY A 251 7.38 -5.73 -24.09
N ASN A 252 7.33 -6.04 -25.38
CA ASN A 252 7.49 -5.04 -26.45
C ASN A 252 6.46 -3.89 -26.38
N LYS A 253 5.24 -4.14 -25.88
CA LYS A 253 4.20 -3.09 -25.72
C LYS A 253 4.60 -2.01 -24.70
N TYR A 254 5.49 -2.36 -23.78
CA TYR A 254 6.00 -1.47 -22.74
C TYR A 254 7.44 -1.02 -23.01
N GLY A 255 7.99 -1.30 -24.20
CA GLY A 255 9.42 -1.05 -24.47
C GLY A 255 10.35 -1.87 -23.58
N ILE A 256 9.86 -3.00 -23.06
CA ILE A 256 10.61 -3.92 -22.21
C ILE A 256 11.28 -4.97 -23.09
N SER A 257 12.60 -5.12 -22.92
CA SER A 257 13.39 -6.19 -23.52
C SER A 257 13.85 -7.16 -22.45
N LYS A 258 13.74 -8.47 -22.73
CA LYS A 258 14.31 -9.48 -21.84
C LYS A 258 15.83 -9.28 -21.79
N PRO A 259 16.46 -9.26 -20.61
CA PRO A 259 17.91 -9.16 -20.51
C PRO A 259 18.56 -10.45 -21.01
N TYR A 260 18.86 -10.54 -22.30
CA TYR A 260 19.72 -11.59 -22.85
C TYR A 260 21.16 -11.30 -22.48
N GLY A 261 21.72 -12.07 -21.54
CA GLY A 261 23.17 -12.10 -21.26
C GLY A 261 23.79 -10.82 -20.69
N ALA A 262 23.01 -9.79 -20.36
CA ALA A 262 23.56 -8.51 -19.94
C ALA A 262 24.05 -8.52 -18.49
N VAL A 263 25.35 -8.26 -18.36
CA VAL A 263 26.06 -7.93 -17.13
C VAL A 263 25.38 -6.74 -16.44
N HIS A 264 25.18 -6.87 -15.13
CA HIS A 264 24.80 -5.84 -14.17
C HIS A 264 24.58 -4.40 -14.70
N GLY A 265 23.32 -3.96 -14.73
CA GLY A 265 22.96 -2.55 -14.53
C GLY A 265 22.73 -1.66 -15.75
N ALA A 266 22.88 -2.13 -16.99
CA ALA A 266 22.95 -1.23 -18.15
C ALA A 266 21.95 -1.45 -19.31
N VAL A 267 20.95 -2.33 -19.19
CA VAL A 267 19.94 -2.46 -20.26
C VAL A 267 18.77 -1.52 -19.98
N LYS A 268 18.68 -0.43 -20.73
CA LYS A 268 17.44 0.36 -20.84
C LYS A 268 16.29 -0.61 -21.20
N GLY A 269 15.22 -0.60 -20.41
CA GLY A 269 14.07 -1.49 -20.67
C GLY A 269 14.22 -2.92 -20.17
N ALA A 270 15.15 -3.26 -19.27
CA ALA A 270 15.19 -4.60 -18.69
C ALA A 270 13.93 -4.91 -17.84
N GLY A 271 13.28 -6.02 -18.15
CA GLY A 271 12.08 -6.42 -17.43
C GLY A 271 11.36 -7.61 -18.06
N TRP A 272 10.12 -7.81 -17.64
CA TRP A 272 9.19 -8.79 -18.20
C TRP A 272 7.78 -8.23 -18.16
N ALA A 273 6.95 -8.52 -19.15
CA ALA A 273 5.51 -8.26 -19.09
C ALA A 273 4.76 -9.44 -19.67
N TYR A 274 3.82 -9.98 -18.91
CA TYR A 274 3.08 -11.18 -19.27
C TYR A 274 1.59 -10.92 -19.19
N ARG A 275 0.86 -11.35 -20.22
CA ARG A 275 -0.58 -11.18 -20.34
C ARG A 275 -1.28 -12.53 -20.26
N PHE A 276 -2.22 -12.66 -19.32
CA PHE A 276 -3.09 -13.81 -19.18
C PHE A 276 -4.25 -13.68 -20.17
N LEU A 277 -4.33 -14.56 -21.16
CA LEU A 277 -5.24 -14.37 -22.30
C LEU A 277 -6.72 -14.41 -21.91
N ASN A 278 -7.08 -15.28 -20.97
CA ASN A 278 -8.49 -15.48 -20.58
C ASN A 278 -9.11 -14.29 -19.85
N THR A 279 -8.31 -13.52 -19.11
CA THR A 279 -8.78 -12.38 -18.32
C THR A 279 -8.23 -11.06 -18.82
N ASN A 280 -7.39 -11.09 -19.86
CA ASN A 280 -6.65 -9.93 -20.36
C ASN A 280 -5.86 -9.18 -19.26
N THR A 281 -5.53 -9.88 -18.16
CA THR A 281 -4.74 -9.34 -17.05
C THR A 281 -3.28 -9.27 -17.46
N THR A 282 -2.62 -8.13 -17.26
CA THR A 282 -1.17 -7.99 -17.50
C THR A 282 -0.43 -7.86 -16.17
N ILE A 283 0.67 -8.60 -16.01
CA ILE A 283 1.57 -8.47 -14.88
C ILE A 283 2.97 -8.21 -15.42
N LEU A 284 3.60 -7.12 -14.96
CA LEU A 284 4.91 -6.72 -15.43
C LEU A 284 5.89 -6.41 -14.29
N MET A 285 7.16 -6.54 -14.61
CA MET A 285 8.30 -6.11 -13.80
C MET A 285 9.18 -5.20 -14.65
N TYR A 286 9.45 -3.99 -14.16
CA TYR A 286 10.44 -3.09 -14.74
C TYR A 286 11.62 -2.90 -13.79
N TRP A 287 12.84 -3.14 -14.30
CA TRP A 287 14.07 -3.01 -13.53
C TRP A 287 14.44 -1.53 -13.34
N SER A 288 14.24 -1.02 -12.12
CA SER A 288 14.62 0.33 -11.72
C SER A 288 15.06 0.33 -10.26
N VAL A 289 16.30 -0.08 -10.00
CA VAL A 289 16.77 -0.31 -8.62
C VAL A 289 16.77 0.96 -7.76
N SER A 290 16.88 2.14 -8.35
CA SER A 290 16.84 3.43 -7.64
C SER A 290 15.49 4.15 -7.73
N LEU A 291 14.60 3.74 -8.64
CA LEU A 291 13.39 4.49 -9.03
C LEU A 291 13.63 5.89 -9.64
N CYS A 292 14.89 6.28 -9.80
CA CYS A 292 15.30 7.58 -10.33
C CYS A 292 15.36 7.62 -11.86
N GLU A 293 15.29 8.83 -12.40
CA GLU A 293 15.80 9.11 -13.73
C GLU A 293 17.33 9.00 -13.78
N LEU A 294 17.80 8.29 -14.81
CA LEU A 294 19.22 8.07 -15.09
C LEU A 294 19.58 8.73 -16.42
N GLU A 295 20.47 9.72 -16.36
CA GLU A 295 20.89 10.52 -17.51
C GLU A 295 22.40 10.32 -17.76
N PRO A 296 22.78 9.72 -18.90
CA PRO A 296 24.20 9.63 -19.28
C PRO A 296 24.80 11.02 -19.44
N LEU A 297 25.94 11.28 -18.79
CA LEU A 297 26.65 12.55 -18.91
C LEU A 297 27.61 12.49 -20.10
N ASN A 298 27.40 13.32 -21.12
CA ASN A 298 28.27 13.40 -22.31
C ASN A 298 29.61 14.09 -21.99
N ILE A 299 30.38 13.51 -21.09
CA ILE A 299 31.78 13.86 -20.83
C ILE A 299 32.61 13.02 -21.80
N THR A 300 33.42 13.68 -22.64
CA THR A 300 34.28 13.05 -23.65
C THR A 300 35.15 11.96 -23.04
N GLY A 301 34.85 10.69 -23.33
CA GLY A 301 35.59 9.52 -22.88
C GLY A 301 34.82 8.20 -23.08
N PRO A 302 35.50 7.04 -23.10
CA PRO A 302 34.89 5.73 -23.38
C PRO A 302 33.96 5.21 -22.25
N THR A 303 33.99 5.82 -21.06
CA THR A 303 33.18 5.42 -19.90
C THR A 303 32.55 6.62 -19.21
N SER A 304 31.53 7.21 -19.83
CA SER A 304 30.78 8.33 -19.25
C SER A 304 30.10 7.96 -17.93
N PRO A 305 30.16 8.83 -16.90
CA PRO A 305 29.33 8.73 -15.71
C PRO A 305 27.85 8.91 -16.04
N VAL A 306 26.99 8.47 -15.14
CA VAL A 306 25.53 8.59 -15.27
C VAL A 306 25.01 9.41 -14.09
N ALA A 307 24.29 10.49 -14.38
CA ALA A 307 23.58 11.26 -13.38
C ALA A 307 22.38 10.46 -12.90
N ILE A 308 22.29 10.25 -11.59
CA ILE A 308 21.11 9.73 -10.91
C ILE A 308 20.37 10.92 -10.27
N HIS A 309 19.21 11.28 -10.82
CA HIS A 309 18.42 12.41 -10.32
C HIS A 309 17.54 11.94 -9.16
N LEU A 310 17.94 12.28 -7.94
CA LEU A 310 17.33 11.78 -6.71
C LEU A 310 15.87 12.24 -6.52
N ASP A 311 15.49 13.32 -7.18
CA ASP A 311 14.21 14.01 -7.11
C ASP A 311 13.29 13.76 -8.33
N ARG A 312 13.71 12.92 -9.28
CA ARG A 312 12.96 12.66 -10.52
C ARG A 312 12.63 11.18 -10.66
N PRO A 313 11.37 10.82 -10.92
CA PRO A 313 10.97 9.42 -11.14
C PRO A 313 11.57 8.87 -12.44
N ALA A 314 11.81 7.57 -12.48
CA ALA A 314 12.28 6.88 -13.67
C ALA A 314 11.37 7.19 -14.88
N PRO A 315 11.93 7.44 -16.09
CA PRO A 315 11.14 7.77 -17.27
C PRO A 315 10.02 6.77 -17.59
N PHE A 316 10.26 5.49 -17.35
CA PHE A 316 9.26 4.43 -17.53
C PHE A 316 8.01 4.65 -16.66
N LEU A 317 8.19 5.06 -15.39
CA LEU A 317 7.06 5.39 -14.52
C LEU A 317 6.25 6.52 -15.11
N ARG A 318 6.88 7.62 -15.53
CA ARG A 318 6.19 8.77 -16.12
C ARG A 318 5.46 8.43 -17.41
N GLN A 319 6.04 7.55 -18.23
CA GLN A 319 5.51 7.20 -19.55
C GLN A 319 4.29 6.27 -19.47
N TYR A 320 4.30 5.30 -18.56
CA TYR A 320 3.31 4.22 -18.54
C TYR A 320 2.35 4.27 -17.33
N LEU A 321 2.47 5.25 -16.44
CA LEU A 321 1.69 5.33 -15.20
C LEU A 321 0.19 5.11 -15.42
N ASN A 322 -0.38 5.78 -16.42
CA ASN A 322 -1.81 5.74 -16.73
C ASN A 322 -2.32 4.37 -17.20
N GLN A 323 -1.43 3.46 -17.61
CA GLN A 323 -1.77 2.10 -18.05
C GLN A 323 -1.78 1.09 -16.89
N PHE A 324 -1.41 1.49 -15.68
CA PHE A 324 -1.38 0.61 -14.52
C PHE A 324 -2.68 0.73 -13.72
N ASP A 325 -3.07 -0.35 -13.05
CA ASP A 325 -4.17 -0.38 -12.08
C ASP A 325 -3.64 -0.64 -10.68
N ILE A 326 -2.64 -1.52 -10.56
CA ILE A 326 -1.92 -1.80 -9.32
C ILE A 326 -0.44 -1.51 -9.56
N LEU A 327 0.14 -0.60 -8.78
CA LEU A 327 1.55 -0.25 -8.87
C LEU A 327 2.26 -0.58 -7.56
N VAL A 328 3.32 -1.40 -7.62
CA VAL A 328 4.14 -1.75 -6.45
C VAL A 328 5.57 -1.27 -6.69
N LEU A 329 5.99 -0.28 -5.89
CA LEU A 329 7.33 0.28 -5.93
C LEU A 329 8.21 -0.30 -4.82
N ASN A 330 9.50 -0.51 -5.10
CA ASN A 330 10.46 -0.82 -4.05
C ASN A 330 11.89 -0.36 -4.39
N THR A 331 12.67 0.01 -3.36
CA THR A 331 14.11 0.31 -3.50
C THR A 331 14.83 0.23 -2.15
N GLY A 332 16.06 -0.32 -2.13
CA GLY A 332 16.84 -0.42 -0.89
C GLY A 332 18.28 -0.87 -1.09
N HIS A 333 18.51 -2.17 -1.26
CA HIS A 333 19.85 -2.76 -1.12
C HIS A 333 20.88 -2.32 -2.17
N HIS A 334 20.46 -1.62 -3.24
CA HIS A 334 21.36 -1.05 -4.24
C HIS A 334 21.93 0.33 -3.86
N TRP A 335 21.47 0.94 -2.77
CA TRP A 335 21.98 2.20 -2.24
C TRP A 335 23.26 1.99 -1.42
N ASN A 336 24.35 1.63 -2.11
CA ASN A 336 25.65 1.43 -1.50
C ASN A 336 26.81 1.79 -2.44
N LYS A 337 28.00 1.94 -1.86
CA LYS A 337 29.23 2.35 -2.56
C LYS A 337 29.57 1.48 -3.77
N ASP A 338 29.50 0.16 -3.62
CA ASP A 338 29.92 -0.78 -4.66
C ASP A 338 28.98 -0.73 -5.87
N LYS A 339 27.68 -0.64 -5.64
CA LYS A 339 26.68 -0.49 -6.71
C LYS A 339 26.77 0.87 -7.38
N PHE A 340 26.95 1.96 -6.63
CA PHE A 340 27.14 3.29 -7.21
C PHE A 340 28.40 3.35 -8.08
N LYS A 341 29.52 2.77 -7.61
CA LYS A 341 30.76 2.67 -8.38
C LYS A 341 30.58 1.82 -9.64
N ALA A 342 29.98 0.64 -9.52
CA ALA A 342 29.77 -0.26 -10.66
C ALA A 342 28.89 0.36 -11.76
N ASN A 343 27.85 1.12 -11.38
CA ASN A 343 26.97 1.80 -12.32
C ASN A 343 27.46 3.20 -12.74
N ARG A 344 28.60 3.66 -12.20
CA ARG A 344 29.18 5.00 -12.45
C ARG A 344 28.20 6.13 -12.15
N TRP A 345 27.43 5.98 -11.07
CA TRP A 345 26.40 6.94 -10.68
C TRP A 345 26.97 8.15 -9.94
N VAL A 346 26.52 9.33 -10.34
CA VAL A 346 26.79 10.61 -9.68
C VAL A 346 25.46 11.24 -9.30
N MET A 347 25.30 11.63 -8.03
CA MET A 347 24.02 12.14 -7.51
C MET A 347 23.72 13.54 -8.03
N TYR A 348 22.50 13.73 -8.54
CA TYR A 348 21.98 15.00 -9.00
C TYR A 348 20.67 15.33 -8.27
N VAL A 349 20.44 16.62 -8.06
CA VAL A 349 19.19 17.17 -7.50
C VAL A 349 18.88 18.45 -8.25
N ASN A 350 17.63 18.67 -8.65
CA ASN A 350 17.19 19.81 -9.43
C ASN A 350 18.03 20.01 -10.72
N GLY A 351 18.44 18.91 -11.35
CA GLY A 351 19.22 18.93 -12.59
C GLY A 351 20.68 19.37 -12.43
N LYS A 352 21.21 19.48 -11.21
CA LYS A 352 22.60 19.88 -10.94
C LYS A 352 23.31 18.81 -10.09
N PRO A 353 24.64 18.67 -10.20
CA PRO A 353 25.40 17.80 -9.31
C PRO A 353 25.14 18.14 -7.84
N ASN A 354 24.87 17.12 -7.01
CA ASN A 354 24.64 17.31 -5.58
C ASN A 354 25.91 17.85 -4.90
N LYS A 355 25.79 18.98 -4.20
CA LYS A 355 26.85 19.57 -3.37
C LYS A 355 26.63 19.34 -1.86
N ASN A 356 25.47 18.82 -1.46
CA ASN A 356 25.14 18.57 -0.06
C ASN A 356 25.79 17.26 0.40
N LYS A 357 26.81 17.37 1.27
CA LYS A 357 27.55 16.23 1.82
C LYS A 357 26.66 15.22 2.56
N LYS A 358 25.65 15.68 3.30
CA LYS A 358 24.73 14.79 4.03
C LYS A 358 23.89 13.96 3.05
N LEU A 359 23.45 14.58 1.96
CA LEU A 359 22.70 13.90 0.90
C LEU A 359 23.58 12.97 0.04
N SER A 360 24.91 13.08 0.15
CA SER A 360 25.83 12.14 -0.50
C SER A 360 25.93 10.79 0.22
N GLU A 361 25.45 10.68 1.47
CA GLU A 361 25.32 9.40 2.16
C GLU A 361 24.22 8.56 1.51
N PHE A 362 24.52 7.31 1.14
CA PHE A 362 23.65 6.50 0.27
C PHE A 362 22.25 6.26 0.86
N TRP A 363 22.14 6.02 2.17
CA TRP A 363 20.84 5.85 2.84
C TRP A 363 20.08 7.17 2.94
N THR A 364 20.76 8.28 3.21
CA THR A 364 20.11 9.61 3.17
C THR A 364 19.60 9.93 1.76
N ALA A 365 20.39 9.62 0.72
CA ALA A 365 20.01 9.78 -0.67
C ALA A 365 18.79 8.91 -1.03
N ARG A 366 18.78 7.63 -0.60
CA ARG A 366 17.62 6.74 -0.74
C ARG A 366 16.38 7.39 -0.12
N ASN A 367 16.49 7.82 1.13
CA ASN A 367 15.34 8.34 1.87
C ASN A 367 14.79 9.59 1.20
N PHE A 368 15.67 10.51 0.77
CA PHE A 368 15.29 11.66 -0.02
C PHE A 368 14.58 11.24 -1.32
N THR A 369 15.09 10.24 -2.03
CA THR A 369 14.43 9.71 -3.23
C THR A 369 13.06 9.13 -2.93
N VAL A 370 12.91 8.27 -1.93
CA VAL A 370 11.61 7.68 -1.56
C VAL A 370 10.58 8.78 -1.32
N HIS A 371 10.89 9.80 -0.52
CA HIS A 371 9.99 10.93 -0.29
C HIS A 371 9.62 11.69 -1.58
N ASN A 372 10.59 11.96 -2.47
CA ASN A 372 10.30 12.67 -3.71
C ASN A 372 9.48 11.83 -4.71
N ILE A 373 9.75 10.52 -4.80
CA ILE A 373 8.98 9.61 -5.65
C ILE A 373 7.55 9.45 -5.14
N VAL A 374 7.35 9.30 -3.83
CA VAL A 374 6.02 9.22 -3.23
C VAL A 374 5.27 10.53 -3.42
N LYS A 375 5.91 11.68 -3.16
CA LYS A 375 5.31 13.01 -3.40
C LYS A 375 4.93 13.20 -4.87
N TRP A 376 5.78 12.79 -5.80
CA TRP A 376 5.46 12.84 -7.22
C TRP A 376 4.25 11.95 -7.52
N LEU A 377 4.27 10.68 -7.10
CA LEU A 377 3.20 9.74 -7.37
C LEU A 377 1.86 10.20 -6.79
N ASP A 378 1.85 10.69 -5.55
CA ASP A 378 0.68 11.27 -4.89
C ASP A 378 0.06 12.41 -5.71
N SER A 379 0.90 13.29 -6.29
CA SER A 379 0.40 14.36 -7.17
C SER A 379 -0.24 13.84 -8.48
N GLN A 380 0.06 12.61 -8.89
CA GLN A 380 -0.50 11.99 -10.09
C GLN A 380 -1.77 11.18 -9.79
N LEU A 381 -1.99 10.71 -8.56
CA LEU A 381 -3.14 9.87 -8.22
C LEU A 381 -4.50 10.58 -8.46
N PRO A 382 -4.69 11.88 -8.18
CA PRO A 382 -5.92 12.58 -8.55
C PRO A 382 -6.20 12.60 -10.06
N LEU A 383 -5.16 12.54 -10.90
CA LEU A 383 -5.27 12.48 -12.37
C LEU A 383 -5.51 11.05 -12.87
N HIS A 384 -5.23 10.05 -12.04
CA HIS A 384 -5.33 8.62 -12.36
C HIS A 384 -6.00 7.85 -11.20
N PRO A 385 -7.27 8.13 -10.88
CA PRO A 385 -7.93 7.62 -9.67
C PRO A 385 -8.17 6.11 -9.67
N HIS A 386 -7.97 5.43 -10.82
CA HIS A 386 -8.04 3.97 -10.92
C HIS A 386 -6.78 3.28 -10.34
N ILE A 387 -5.66 4.00 -10.19
CA ILE A 387 -4.40 3.44 -9.71
C ILE A 387 -4.45 3.21 -8.20
N LYS A 388 -4.26 1.97 -7.77
CA LYS A 388 -3.88 1.62 -6.40
C LYS A 388 -2.35 1.50 -6.32
N ALA A 389 -1.71 2.52 -5.78
CA ALA A 389 -0.27 2.56 -5.61
C ALA A 389 0.17 2.05 -4.23
N PHE A 390 1.23 1.24 -4.21
CA PHE A 390 1.87 0.71 -3.04
C PHE A 390 3.37 1.02 -3.07
N PHE A 391 3.92 1.43 -1.94
CA PHE A 391 5.36 1.43 -1.71
C PHE A 391 5.68 0.30 -0.73
N ARG A 392 6.41 -0.70 -1.21
CA ARG A 392 6.84 -1.83 -0.38
C ARG A 392 8.04 -1.44 0.45
N THR A 393 7.99 -1.76 1.74
CA THR A 393 9.10 -1.55 2.65
C THR A 393 10.30 -2.42 2.30
N ILE A 394 11.45 -2.11 2.90
CA ILE A 394 12.68 -2.87 2.68
C ILE A 394 12.54 -4.32 3.16
N SER A 395 12.97 -5.30 2.36
CA SER A 395 13.08 -6.66 2.88
C SER A 395 14.39 -6.80 3.66
N PRO A 396 14.37 -7.48 4.82
CA PRO A 396 15.53 -7.62 5.68
C PRO A 396 16.58 -8.53 5.05
N LYS A 397 17.80 -8.45 5.62
CA LYS A 397 18.93 -9.33 5.32
C LYS A 397 19.43 -9.95 6.63
N HIS A 398 19.79 -11.22 6.63
CA HIS A 398 20.18 -11.95 7.85
C HIS A 398 21.62 -12.45 7.78
N PHE A 399 22.58 -11.54 7.72
CA PHE A 399 24.00 -11.94 7.79
C PHE A 399 24.46 -12.07 9.24
N HIS A 400 25.04 -13.22 9.57
CA HIS A 400 25.72 -13.47 10.84
C HIS A 400 27.23 -13.57 10.62
N ASN A 401 28.02 -13.13 11.60
CA ASN A 401 29.49 -13.20 11.61
C ASN A 401 30.19 -12.54 10.40
N GLY A 402 29.57 -11.51 9.82
CA GLY A 402 30.08 -10.77 8.68
C GLY A 402 28.94 -10.17 7.85
N ASP A 403 29.25 -9.69 6.66
CA ASP A 403 28.29 -9.25 5.65
C ASP A 403 28.58 -10.00 4.33
N TRP A 404 27.82 -9.68 3.28
CA TRP A 404 27.89 -10.33 1.97
C TRP A 404 29.30 -10.40 1.34
N ASN A 405 30.21 -9.49 1.72
CA ASN A 405 31.58 -9.39 1.21
C ASN A 405 32.67 -9.71 2.25
N THR A 406 32.32 -9.95 3.51
CA THR A 406 33.27 -10.22 4.61
C THR A 406 33.11 -11.61 5.21
N GLY A 407 32.35 -12.49 4.55
CA GLY A 407 32.21 -13.90 4.95
C GLY A 407 30.99 -14.20 5.81
N GLY A 408 30.01 -13.29 5.87
CA GLY A 408 28.77 -13.53 6.62
C GLY A 408 27.94 -14.70 6.07
N SER A 409 27.13 -15.33 6.91
CA SER A 409 26.28 -16.46 6.57
C SER A 409 24.87 -16.37 7.15
N CYS A 410 23.98 -17.24 6.66
CA CYS A 410 22.56 -17.37 7.03
C CYS A 410 22.17 -18.84 6.95
N ASP A 411 22.90 -19.69 7.66
CA ASP A 411 22.72 -21.15 7.61
C ASP A 411 21.72 -21.65 8.66
N ASN A 412 20.99 -20.75 9.33
CA ASN A 412 19.91 -21.16 10.21
C ASN A 412 18.84 -21.90 9.38
N THR A 413 18.45 -23.09 9.85
CA THR A 413 17.43 -23.92 9.21
C THR A 413 16.23 -24.16 10.14
N VAL A 414 16.30 -23.65 11.37
CA VAL A 414 15.24 -23.73 12.36
C VAL A 414 14.30 -22.54 12.16
N PRO A 415 13.03 -22.76 11.79
CA PRO A 415 12.11 -21.65 11.57
C PRO A 415 11.79 -20.88 12.85
N LEU A 416 11.59 -19.56 12.72
CA LEU A 416 11.08 -18.68 13.77
C LEU A 416 11.98 -18.59 15.03
N THR A 417 13.30 -18.72 14.88
CA THR A 417 14.26 -18.54 15.98
C THR A 417 14.22 -17.12 16.57
N GLY A 418 13.89 -16.12 15.76
CA GLY A 418 13.69 -14.73 16.17
C GLY A 418 12.31 -14.44 16.80
N GLY A 419 11.46 -15.45 16.95
CA GLY A 419 10.07 -15.30 17.39
C GLY A 419 9.07 -15.47 16.26
N SER A 420 7.78 -15.41 16.59
CA SER A 420 6.70 -15.70 15.65
C SER A 420 5.69 -14.57 15.48
N GLU A 421 5.80 -13.47 16.23
CA GLU A 421 4.78 -12.42 16.29
C GLU A 421 5.39 -11.04 16.03
N VAL A 422 4.63 -10.19 15.35
CA VAL A 422 4.90 -8.75 15.21
C VAL A 422 3.76 -8.01 15.89
N LEU A 423 4.06 -7.37 17.02
CA LEU A 423 3.09 -6.65 17.86
C LEU A 423 3.34 -5.14 17.92
N GLN A 424 4.49 -4.70 17.42
CA GLN A 424 4.88 -3.28 17.44
C GLN A 424 3.97 -2.43 16.56
N ASP A 425 3.72 -1.20 16.99
CA ASP A 425 3.06 -0.18 16.17
C ASP A 425 4.05 0.49 15.23
N GLY A 426 3.59 0.84 14.02
CA GLY A 426 4.40 1.45 12.98
C GLY A 426 5.28 0.46 12.21
N SER A 427 5.95 0.95 11.18
CA SER A 427 6.82 0.13 10.34
C SER A 427 8.23 0.05 10.90
N MET A 428 8.96 -1.02 10.58
CA MET A 428 10.43 -1.03 10.76
C MET A 428 11.17 -0.25 9.66
N ASP A 429 10.46 0.24 8.64
CA ASP A 429 11.00 1.14 7.61
C ASP A 429 10.35 2.53 7.75
N ASP A 430 10.73 3.27 8.79
CA ASP A 430 10.26 4.63 9.12
C ASP A 430 10.29 5.59 7.92
N THR A 431 11.22 5.37 6.98
CA THR A 431 11.34 6.19 5.78
C THR A 431 10.16 5.97 4.85
N VAL A 432 9.81 4.72 4.57
CA VAL A 432 8.67 4.40 3.69
C VAL A 432 7.37 4.77 4.40
N GLU A 433 7.22 4.44 5.69
CA GLU A 433 6.06 4.85 6.48
C GLU A 433 5.89 6.37 6.49
N GLY A 434 6.94 7.11 6.81
CA GLY A 434 6.92 8.58 6.83
C GLY A 434 6.68 9.19 5.46
N ALA A 435 7.15 8.57 4.37
CA ALA A 435 6.93 9.07 3.02
C ALA A 435 5.49 8.91 2.55
N VAL A 436 4.85 7.78 2.87
CA VAL A 436 3.47 7.51 2.43
C VAL A 436 2.41 8.12 3.36
N LYS A 437 2.78 8.43 4.60
CA LYS A 437 1.84 8.97 5.60
C LYS A 437 1.20 10.27 5.12
N GLY A 438 -0.13 10.28 5.05
CA GLY A 438 -0.92 11.43 4.59
C GLY A 438 -1.01 11.56 3.06
N THR A 439 -0.55 10.56 2.30
CA THR A 439 -0.64 10.50 0.83
C THR A 439 -1.66 9.43 0.39
N GLY A 440 -2.03 9.43 -0.89
CA GLY A 440 -2.81 8.37 -1.52
C GLY A 440 -2.03 7.08 -1.82
N VAL A 441 -0.70 7.08 -1.62
CA VAL A 441 0.14 5.88 -1.77
C VAL A 441 0.03 5.01 -0.52
N LYS A 442 -0.23 3.72 -0.67
CA LYS A 442 -0.32 2.78 0.45
C LYS A 442 1.05 2.19 0.81
N ILE A 443 1.27 1.88 2.08
CA ILE A 443 2.41 1.06 2.48
C ILE A 443 2.09 -0.42 2.24
N LEU A 444 3.01 -1.15 1.62
CA LEU A 444 3.03 -2.61 1.65
C LEU A 444 4.12 -3.03 2.62
N ASP A 445 3.77 -3.10 3.90
CA ASP A 445 4.74 -3.36 4.97
C ASP A 445 4.99 -4.85 5.12
N ILE A 446 6.22 -5.23 4.78
CA ILE A 446 6.71 -6.61 4.83
C ILE A 446 7.93 -6.77 5.71
N THR A 447 8.45 -5.68 6.31
CA THR A 447 9.80 -5.70 6.91
C THR A 447 9.81 -6.61 8.13
N ALA A 448 8.98 -6.30 9.13
CA ALA A 448 8.96 -6.99 10.41
C ALA A 448 8.56 -8.48 10.27
N LEU A 449 7.52 -8.77 9.49
CA LEU A 449 7.10 -10.16 9.27
C LEU A 449 8.19 -10.99 8.57
N SER A 450 9.01 -10.37 7.70
CA SER A 450 10.09 -11.06 7.00
C SER A 450 11.34 -11.19 7.86
N ASP A 451 11.53 -10.33 8.86
CA ASP A 451 12.68 -10.33 9.76
C ASP A 451 12.68 -11.54 10.70
N LEU A 452 11.48 -12.08 10.97
CA LEU A 452 11.31 -13.32 11.75
C LEU A 452 11.68 -14.61 10.99
N ARG A 453 12.10 -14.50 9.72
CA ARG A 453 12.14 -15.62 8.77
C ARG A 453 13.52 -15.89 8.18
N ASP A 454 14.59 -15.64 8.95
CA ASP A 454 15.98 -15.79 8.54
C ASP A 454 16.28 -17.13 7.83
N GLU A 455 15.59 -18.21 8.22
CA GLU A 455 15.77 -19.55 7.67
C GLU A 455 15.37 -19.70 6.19
N ALA A 456 14.58 -18.76 5.65
CA ALA A 456 14.03 -18.86 4.29
C ALA A 456 14.95 -18.27 3.21
N HIS A 457 16.11 -17.73 3.58
CA HIS A 457 17.11 -17.24 2.63
C HIS A 457 17.75 -18.35 1.80
N ILE A 458 18.33 -18.00 0.66
CA ILE A 458 19.01 -18.96 -0.22
C ILE A 458 20.29 -19.50 0.41
N SER A 459 20.98 -18.70 1.22
CA SER A 459 22.27 -19.03 1.83
C SER A 459 23.30 -19.52 0.80
N HIS A 460 24.09 -20.55 1.13
CA HIS A 460 25.14 -21.13 0.30
C HIS A 460 24.61 -21.92 -0.90
N TYR A 461 23.30 -22.12 -1.04
CA TYR A 461 22.70 -22.87 -2.14
C TYR A 461 22.64 -22.10 -3.47
N ARG A 462 23.15 -20.86 -3.49
CA ARG A 462 23.38 -20.10 -4.71
C ARG A 462 24.35 -20.88 -5.63
N ARG A 463 24.05 -20.92 -6.93
CA ARG A 463 24.89 -21.61 -7.92
C ARG A 463 26.30 -21.00 -7.92
N ASN A 464 27.31 -21.81 -7.57
CA ASN A 464 28.71 -21.41 -7.48
C ASN A 464 29.18 -20.69 -8.77
N GLN A 465 29.62 -19.44 -8.63
CA GLN A 465 30.40 -18.75 -9.66
C GLN A 465 31.84 -18.68 -9.17
N GLY A 466 32.73 -19.50 -9.76
CA GLY A 466 34.17 -19.40 -9.52
C GLY A 466 34.69 -19.97 -8.19
N GLY A 467 34.04 -20.98 -7.62
CA GLY A 467 34.58 -21.76 -6.48
C GLY A 467 34.56 -21.09 -5.09
N LYS A 468 34.18 -19.82 -4.98
CA LYS A 468 33.96 -19.15 -3.69
C LYS A 468 32.55 -19.41 -3.18
N LYS A 469 32.42 -19.99 -1.97
CA LYS A 469 31.16 -20.09 -1.23
C LYS A 469 30.75 -18.69 -0.76
N ILE A 470 29.84 -18.04 -1.48
CA ILE A 470 29.25 -16.75 -1.10
C ILE A 470 27.80 -17.00 -0.76
N ASN A 471 27.43 -16.70 0.48
CA ASN A 471 26.06 -16.83 0.96
C ASN A 471 25.19 -15.71 0.40
N ASP A 472 23.98 -16.05 -0.03
CA ASP A 472 22.95 -15.09 -0.37
C ASP A 472 21.93 -15.00 0.77
N CYS A 473 22.19 -14.08 1.69
CA CYS A 473 21.35 -13.78 2.86
C CYS A 473 20.50 -12.51 2.66
N LEU A 474 20.28 -12.16 1.39
CA LEU A 474 19.44 -11.04 0.98
C LEU A 474 18.22 -11.56 0.23
N HIS A 475 18.44 -12.48 -0.72
CA HIS A 475 17.37 -13.05 -1.52
C HIS A 475 16.73 -14.26 -0.83
N TRP A 476 15.46 -14.48 -1.16
CA TRP A 476 14.64 -15.55 -0.60
C TRP A 476 14.56 -16.75 -1.54
N CYS A 477 14.41 -17.95 -0.97
CA CYS A 477 13.96 -19.11 -1.73
C CYS A 477 12.53 -18.93 -2.23
N LEU A 478 12.22 -19.50 -3.39
CA LEU A 478 10.88 -19.58 -3.96
C LEU A 478 10.50 -21.05 -4.25
N PRO A 479 9.34 -21.53 -3.78
CA PRO A 479 8.34 -20.85 -2.92
C PRO A 479 8.89 -20.45 -1.54
N GLY A 480 8.30 -19.42 -0.92
CA GLY A 480 8.82 -18.83 0.33
C GLY A 480 8.23 -17.46 0.65
N ILE A 481 8.97 -16.63 1.38
CA ILE A 481 8.51 -15.35 1.96
C ILE A 481 7.87 -14.38 0.94
N PRO A 482 8.37 -14.23 -0.29
CA PRO A 482 7.70 -13.39 -1.28
C PRO A 482 6.29 -13.85 -1.68
N ASP A 483 5.93 -15.12 -1.46
CA ASP A 483 4.57 -15.61 -1.65
C ASP A 483 3.63 -14.92 -0.63
N THR A 484 4.06 -14.78 0.62
CA THR A 484 3.31 -14.05 1.65
C THR A 484 3.21 -12.55 1.36
N TRP A 485 4.25 -11.93 0.78
CA TRP A 485 4.15 -10.53 0.33
C TRP A 485 3.04 -10.35 -0.70
N ASN A 486 2.86 -11.35 -1.58
CA ASN A 486 1.79 -11.35 -2.55
C ASN A 486 0.43 -11.66 -1.91
N GLU A 487 0.33 -12.53 -0.92
CA GLU A 487 -0.91 -12.72 -0.15
C GLU A 487 -1.36 -11.40 0.52
N VAL A 488 -0.44 -10.69 1.17
CA VAL A 488 -0.69 -9.40 1.81
C VAL A 488 -1.10 -8.34 0.79
N LEU A 489 -0.42 -8.27 -0.37
CA LEU A 489 -0.83 -7.40 -1.47
C LEU A 489 -2.24 -7.76 -1.96
N CYS A 490 -2.53 -9.05 -2.16
CA CYS A 490 -3.82 -9.54 -2.63
C CYS A 490 -4.97 -9.21 -1.68
N ALA A 491 -4.72 -9.15 -0.38
CA ALA A 491 -5.71 -8.79 0.62
C ALA A 491 -6.05 -7.29 0.61
N GLN A 492 -5.15 -6.44 0.09
CA GLN A 492 -5.29 -4.98 0.08
C GLN A 492 -5.86 -4.40 -1.23
N ILE A 493 -5.99 -5.21 -2.27
CA ILE A 493 -6.48 -4.81 -3.61
C ILE A 493 -7.92 -5.26 -3.85
#